data_AF-A0A8H6TS35-F1
#
_entry.id   AF-A0A8H6TS35-F1
#
_cell.length_a   1.000
_cell.length_b   1.000
_cell.length_c   1.000
_cell.angle_alpha   90.00
_cell.angle_beta   90.00
_cell.angle_gamma   90.00
#
_symmetry.space_group_name_H-M   'P 1'
#
loop_
_entity.id
_entity.type
_entity.pdbx_description
1 polymer ?
#
loop_
_entity_poly.entity_id
_entity_poly.type
_entity_poly.pdbx_seq_one_letter_code
_entity_poly.pdbx_strand_id
1 'polypeptide(L)'
;MLKKCSIDCSCPRTSLGWLGLSGEVRATEDRASIESVTVRLLDGSHLSIDDVALVADCTGTTQAGLKWLKSAGFNVPQDIRSSYHANISYVTVYFTVPPELGVRLPIPAALQSTASVYIYLPHDDAQSLIVSLSNVDNNMMQLIFLDTYGHDLPRTGAEVLSFVTGIRGCKKPIPSWFIEVIELLCEHGNPSFDAVKIPPQSFVRYHSLATGDLPSNFIAMGDAFLQLNPIHGQGFSKAVMNGMALNSFLHAVTSNSGVTSLPRDFAARYFKNSRHTMNALWDGTRLHDYGTRLCVPMDGESKDIGRFARWFEGKLISASTKDEEVASALWHVRHMFASERVFLAPTVLWKILTTRSLF
;
A
#
# COMPACT_ATOMS: atom_id res chain seq x y z
N MET A 1 12.87 18.22 4.37
CA MET A 1 14.14 17.96 3.66
C MET A 1 14.15 16.49 3.24
N LEU A 2 13.56 16.18 2.08
CA LEU A 2 13.38 14.80 1.60
C LEU A 2 14.72 14.26 1.09
N LYS A 3 15.37 13.37 1.84
CA LYS A 3 16.58 12.68 1.38
C LYS A 3 16.21 11.64 0.32
N LYS A 4 16.70 11.86 -0.89
CA LYS A 4 16.66 10.95 -2.03
C LYS A 4 17.31 9.61 -1.65
N CYS A 5 16.58 8.51 -1.77
CA CYS A 5 17.18 7.18 -1.85
C CYS A 5 17.45 6.89 -3.33
N SER A 6 18.70 7.09 -3.75
CA SER A 6 19.18 6.75 -5.10
C SER A 6 19.62 5.29 -5.08
N ILE A 7 18.87 4.40 -5.71
CA ILE A 7 19.39 3.08 -6.07
C ILE A 7 20.06 3.26 -7.43
N ASP A 8 21.39 3.34 -7.42
CA ASP A 8 22.22 3.40 -8.62
C ASP A 8 22.32 1.99 -9.22
N CYS A 9 21.43 1.66 -10.17
CA CYS A 9 21.55 0.45 -10.96
C CYS A 9 22.42 0.75 -12.19
N SER A 10 23.73 0.62 -12.03
CA SER A 10 24.69 0.72 -13.13
C SER A 10 24.56 -0.47 -14.09
N CYS A 11 23.68 -0.35 -15.09
CA CYS A 11 23.66 -1.21 -16.29
C CYS A 11 23.97 -0.35 -17.53
N PRO A 12 25.08 -0.58 -18.26
CA PRO A 12 25.55 0.33 -19.32
C PRO A 12 24.69 0.37 -20.60
N ARG A 13 23.52 -0.29 -20.65
CA ARG A 13 22.65 -0.37 -21.84
C ARG A 13 21.20 0.05 -21.62
N THR A 14 20.85 0.60 -20.46
CA THR A 14 19.49 1.01 -20.14
C THR A 14 19.52 2.37 -19.45
N SER A 15 19.14 3.43 -20.16
CA SER A 15 18.90 4.73 -19.54
C SER A 15 17.57 4.69 -18.78
N LEU A 16 17.62 4.28 -17.50
CA LEU A 16 16.50 4.50 -16.59
C LEU A 16 16.49 5.98 -16.17
N GLY A 17 15.67 6.79 -16.85
CA GLY A 17 15.37 8.15 -16.42
C GLY A 17 14.13 8.18 -15.52
N TRP A 18 14.27 8.64 -14.28
CA TRP A 18 13.12 9.05 -13.46
C TRP A 18 12.71 10.45 -13.91
N LEU A 19 11.65 10.55 -14.70
CA LEU A 19 11.28 11.77 -15.44
C LEU A 19 9.97 12.35 -14.90
N GLY A 20 9.85 13.67 -14.92
CA GLY A 20 8.86 14.45 -14.15
C GLY A 20 7.39 14.16 -14.45
N LEU A 21 6.52 14.70 -13.58
CA LEU A 21 5.06 14.48 -13.46
C LEU A 21 4.20 14.76 -14.71
N SER A 22 4.78 15.20 -15.83
CA SER A 22 4.08 15.44 -17.09
C SER A 22 4.83 14.82 -18.26
N GLY A 23 4.26 13.74 -18.79
CA GLY A 23 4.67 13.11 -20.04
C GLY A 23 3.51 13.05 -21.03
N GLU A 24 3.85 13.01 -22.31
CA GLU A 24 2.95 12.72 -23.43
C GLU A 24 3.49 11.50 -24.17
N VAL A 25 2.59 10.68 -24.70
CA VAL A 25 2.97 9.48 -25.48
C VAL A 25 2.32 9.57 -26.85
N ARG A 26 3.02 9.10 -27.87
CA ARG A 26 2.52 9.01 -29.24
C ARG A 26 2.42 7.54 -29.64
N ALA A 27 1.26 7.15 -30.16
CA ALA A 27 1.04 5.80 -30.69
C ALA A 27 1.56 5.67 -32.13
N THR A 28 1.84 4.44 -32.54
CA THR A 28 1.99 4.06 -33.96
C THR A 28 0.69 4.32 -34.72
N GLU A 29 0.76 4.41 -36.06
CA GLU A 29 -0.43 4.63 -36.91
C GLU A 29 -1.49 3.55 -36.71
N ASP A 30 -1.08 2.29 -36.59
CA ASP A 30 -1.96 1.14 -36.33
C ASP A 30 -2.39 1.01 -34.86
N ARG A 31 -1.89 1.90 -33.99
CA ARG A 31 -2.10 1.90 -32.54
C ARG A 31 -1.76 0.55 -31.89
N ALA A 32 -0.78 -0.19 -32.42
CA ALA A 32 -0.31 -1.42 -31.81
C ALA A 32 0.67 -1.17 -30.65
N SER A 33 1.40 -0.06 -30.66
CA SER A 33 2.40 0.27 -29.63
C SER A 33 2.57 1.78 -29.48
N ILE A 34 3.28 2.19 -28.42
CA ILE A 34 3.78 3.55 -28.23
C ILE A 34 5.09 3.70 -28.99
N GLU A 35 5.17 4.67 -29.89
CA GLU A 35 6.33 4.96 -30.74
C GLU A 35 7.33 5.90 -30.04
N SER A 36 6.81 6.95 -29.40
CA SER A 36 7.63 7.94 -28.72
C SER A 36 6.99 8.48 -27.44
N VAL A 37 7.84 9.00 -26.55
CA VAL A 37 7.47 9.61 -25.28
C VAL A 37 8.18 10.95 -25.16
N THR A 38 7.44 12.00 -24.82
CA THR A 38 8.00 13.30 -24.47
C THR A 38 7.76 13.56 -22.99
N VAL A 39 8.81 13.85 -22.23
CA VAL A 39 8.72 14.14 -20.80
C VAL A 39 9.25 15.53 -20.50
N ARG A 40 8.67 16.16 -19.48
CA ARG A 40 9.18 17.42 -18.92
C ARG A 40 10.15 17.14 -17.78
N LEU A 41 11.35 17.69 -17.86
CA LEU A 41 12.37 17.62 -16.83
C LEU A 41 12.13 18.67 -15.73
N LEU A 42 12.81 18.50 -14.59
CA LEU A 42 12.68 19.38 -13.43
C LEU A 42 13.12 20.82 -13.70
N ASP A 43 14.05 21.02 -14.64
CA ASP A 43 14.49 22.33 -15.10
C ASP A 43 13.52 22.99 -16.10
N GLY A 44 12.41 22.32 -16.41
CA GLY A 44 11.39 22.77 -17.34
C GLY A 44 11.66 22.44 -18.80
N SER A 45 12.82 21.86 -19.14
CA SER A 45 13.12 21.39 -20.49
C SER A 45 12.35 20.12 -20.85
N HIS A 46 12.34 19.77 -22.13
CA HIS A 46 11.67 18.58 -22.65
C HIS A 46 12.68 17.58 -23.19
N LEU A 47 12.48 16.30 -22.85
CA LEU A 47 13.22 15.17 -23.41
C LEU A 47 12.25 14.33 -24.23
N SER A 48 12.54 14.15 -25.51
CA SER A 48 11.83 13.22 -26.38
C SER A 48 12.64 11.96 -26.56
N ILE A 49 11.98 10.82 -26.43
CA ILE A 49 12.53 9.48 -26.62
C ILE A 49 11.71 8.83 -27.73
N ASP A 50 12.36 8.54 -28.86
CA ASP A 50 11.79 7.80 -29.98
C ASP A 50 12.18 6.31 -29.89
N ASP A 51 11.55 5.47 -30.72
CA ASP A 51 11.77 4.01 -30.76
C ASP A 51 11.63 3.34 -29.38
N VAL A 52 10.51 3.64 -28.70
CA VAL A 52 10.30 3.24 -27.31
C VAL A 52 10.00 1.74 -27.19
N ALA A 53 10.94 1.01 -26.59
CA ALA A 53 10.79 -0.43 -26.37
C ALA A 53 9.71 -0.78 -25.33
N LEU A 54 9.57 0.02 -24.26
CA LEU A 54 8.60 -0.21 -23.18
C LEU A 54 8.30 1.10 -22.44
N VAL A 55 7.03 1.32 -22.14
CA VAL A 55 6.54 2.37 -21.24
C VAL A 55 5.97 1.72 -19.98
N ALA A 56 6.48 2.11 -18.82
CA ALA A 56 5.95 1.69 -17.53
C ALA A 56 5.39 2.90 -16.77
N ASP A 57 4.08 2.90 -16.50
CA ASP A 57 3.47 3.87 -15.59
C ASP A 57 3.79 3.51 -14.14
N CYS A 58 4.67 4.32 -13.55
CA CYS A 58 5.05 4.29 -12.13
C CYS A 58 4.69 5.61 -11.43
N THR A 59 3.70 6.36 -11.93
CA THR A 59 3.30 7.69 -11.41
C THR A 59 2.50 7.66 -10.10
N GLY A 60 2.38 6.46 -9.53
CA GLY A 60 1.68 6.22 -8.27
C GLY A 60 0.20 6.61 -8.35
N THR A 61 -0.27 7.31 -7.32
CA THR A 61 -1.68 7.72 -7.19
C THR A 61 -2.18 8.64 -8.32
N THR A 62 -1.27 9.23 -9.11
CA THR A 62 -1.63 10.03 -10.28
C THR A 62 -2.28 9.18 -11.37
N GLN A 63 -1.87 7.91 -11.51
CA GLN A 63 -2.36 6.98 -12.54
C GLN A 63 -2.33 7.61 -13.94
N ALA A 64 -1.23 8.29 -14.27
CA ALA A 64 -1.11 9.14 -15.46
C ALA A 64 -1.26 8.36 -16.77
N GLY A 65 -0.99 7.06 -16.76
CA GLY A 65 -1.14 6.16 -17.91
C GLY A 65 -2.53 6.21 -18.53
N LEU A 66 -3.59 6.38 -17.74
CA LEU A 66 -4.94 6.55 -18.27
C LEU A 66 -5.07 7.79 -19.15
N LYS A 67 -4.43 8.90 -18.77
CA LYS A 67 -4.41 10.13 -19.56
C LYS A 67 -3.57 9.93 -20.82
N TRP A 68 -2.38 9.33 -20.69
CA TRP A 68 -1.48 9.08 -21.82
C TRP A 68 -2.12 8.23 -22.91
N LEU A 69 -2.73 7.11 -22.51
CA LEU A 69 -3.41 6.20 -23.42
C LEU A 69 -4.56 6.90 -24.15
N LYS A 70 -5.40 7.67 -23.44
CA LYS A 70 -6.50 8.43 -24.05
C LYS A 70 -5.99 9.49 -25.01
N SER A 71 -4.99 10.27 -24.61
CA SER A 71 -4.38 11.30 -25.45
C SER A 71 -3.74 10.73 -26.73
N ALA A 72 -3.20 9.51 -26.65
CA ALA A 72 -2.62 8.81 -27.80
C ALA A 72 -3.66 8.07 -28.68
N GLY A 73 -4.96 8.18 -28.36
CA GLY A 73 -6.04 7.62 -29.17
C GLY A 73 -6.37 6.15 -28.89
N PHE A 74 -5.90 5.58 -27.78
CA PHE A 74 -6.33 4.25 -27.33
C PHE A 74 -7.74 4.31 -26.74
N ASN A 75 -8.55 3.28 -27.02
CA ASN A 75 -9.92 3.19 -26.54
C ASN A 75 -9.95 2.68 -25.08
N VAL A 76 -9.73 3.58 -24.12
CA VAL A 76 -9.76 3.25 -22.69
C VAL A 76 -11.14 3.58 -22.10
N PRO A 77 -11.93 2.57 -21.66
CA PRO A 77 -13.25 2.80 -21.07
C PRO A 77 -13.20 3.74 -19.86
N GLN A 78 -14.28 4.49 -19.64
CA GLN A 78 -14.36 5.43 -18.52
C GLN A 78 -14.44 4.72 -17.16
N ASP A 79 -15.06 3.55 -17.12
CA ASP A 79 -15.31 2.70 -15.95
C ASP A 79 -14.16 1.71 -15.65
N ILE A 80 -13.06 1.76 -16.40
CA ILE A 80 -11.88 0.92 -16.16
C ILE A 80 -11.30 1.12 -14.75
N ARG A 81 -11.50 2.30 -14.15
CA ARG A 81 -11.02 2.65 -12.82
C ARG A 81 -12.15 2.51 -11.80
N SER A 82 -12.01 1.57 -10.89
CA SER A 82 -12.86 1.47 -9.69
C SER A 82 -12.24 2.29 -8.56
N SER A 83 -13.07 2.91 -7.71
CA SER A 83 -12.60 3.70 -6.57
C SER A 83 -13.61 3.73 -5.42
N TYR A 84 -13.12 3.65 -4.19
CA TYR A 84 -13.87 3.91 -2.96
C TYR A 84 -13.05 4.83 -2.05
N HIS A 85 -13.67 5.41 -1.03
CA HIS A 85 -12.98 6.31 -0.10
C HIS A 85 -13.00 5.71 1.31
N ALA A 86 -11.88 5.16 1.79
CA ALA A 86 -11.78 4.65 3.16
C ALA A 86 -11.82 5.77 4.23
N ASN A 87 -11.55 7.02 3.84
CA ASN A 87 -11.60 8.21 4.71
C ASN A 87 -10.59 8.14 5.86
N ILE A 88 -9.33 8.00 5.47
CA ILE A 88 -8.22 7.75 6.40
C ILE A 88 -7.35 9.00 6.53
N SER A 89 -7.03 9.34 7.77
CA SER A 89 -6.07 10.38 8.10
C SER A 89 -4.95 9.78 8.95
N TYR A 90 -3.72 10.20 8.67
CA TYR A 90 -2.53 9.83 9.39
C TYR A 90 -1.88 11.07 9.97
N VAL A 91 -1.39 10.93 11.20
CA VAL A 91 -0.31 11.78 11.71
C VAL A 91 0.81 10.86 12.16
N THR A 92 1.98 11.02 11.57
CA THR A 92 3.21 10.42 12.05
C THR A 92 3.99 11.46 12.81
N VAL A 93 4.38 11.14 14.04
CA VAL A 93 5.26 11.96 14.87
C VAL A 93 6.60 11.24 14.96
N TYR A 94 7.65 11.88 14.46
CA TYR A 94 9.02 11.39 14.60
C TYR A 94 9.69 12.05 15.78
N PHE A 95 10.36 11.24 16.60
CA PHE A 95 11.17 11.67 17.71
C PHE A 95 12.61 11.23 17.50
N THR A 96 13.55 12.15 17.63
CA THR A 96 14.97 11.82 17.76
C THR A 96 15.22 11.28 19.16
N VAL A 97 15.89 10.14 19.27
CA VAL A 97 16.18 9.48 20.54
C VAL A 97 17.70 9.39 20.73
N PRO A 98 18.34 10.43 21.30
CA PRO A 98 19.73 10.35 21.71
C PRO A 98 19.97 9.19 22.70
N PRO A 99 21.20 8.64 22.77
CA PRO A 99 21.50 7.53 23.68
C PRO A 99 21.09 7.79 25.14
N GLU A 100 21.31 9.00 25.63
CA GLU A 100 20.94 9.42 26.99
C GLU A 100 19.42 9.41 27.23
N LEU A 101 18.62 9.73 26.21
CA LEU A 101 17.16 9.62 26.29
C LEU A 101 16.74 8.15 26.22
N GLY A 102 17.32 7.38 25.29
CA GLY A 102 16.99 5.97 25.09
C GLY A 102 17.14 5.12 26.36
N VAL A 103 18.18 5.36 27.17
CA VAL A 103 18.39 4.66 28.45
C VAL A 103 17.35 5.02 29.51
N ARG A 104 16.74 6.22 29.42
CA ARG A 104 15.72 6.70 30.35
C ARG A 104 14.32 6.21 29.99
N LEU A 105 14.07 5.79 28.75
CA LEU A 105 12.74 5.35 28.32
C LEU A 105 12.34 4.07 29.06
N PRO A 106 11.21 4.04 29.79
CA PRO A 106 10.78 2.88 30.57
C PRO A 106 10.13 1.79 29.69
N ILE A 107 10.73 1.49 28.53
CA ILE A 107 10.27 0.44 27.63
C ILE A 107 10.64 -0.93 28.25
N PRO A 108 9.68 -1.86 28.41
CA PRO A 108 9.96 -3.20 28.91
C PRO A 108 11.09 -3.88 28.13
N ALA A 109 12.02 -4.54 28.82
CA ALA A 109 13.21 -5.14 28.21
C ALA A 109 12.89 -6.11 27.04
N ALA A 110 11.78 -6.85 27.15
CA ALA A 110 11.32 -7.75 26.09
C ALA A 110 10.90 -7.05 24.78
N LEU A 111 10.64 -5.74 24.83
CA LEU A 111 10.17 -4.92 23.70
C LEU A 111 11.26 -4.02 23.13
N GLN A 112 12.36 -3.78 23.85
CA GLN A 112 13.42 -2.84 23.46
C GLN A 112 14.09 -3.22 22.13
N SER A 113 14.23 -4.52 21.84
CA SER A 113 14.83 -5.02 20.60
C SER A 113 13.83 -5.21 19.46
N THR A 114 12.55 -4.90 19.68
CA THR A 114 11.50 -5.09 18.68
C THR A 114 11.30 -3.82 17.85
N ALA A 115 11.01 -3.98 16.55
CA ALA A 115 10.67 -2.84 15.69
C ALA A 115 9.32 -2.23 16.08
N SER A 116 8.34 -3.04 16.48
CA SER A 116 7.03 -2.60 16.95
C SER A 116 6.95 -2.67 18.47
N VAL A 117 7.12 -1.54 19.14
CA VAL A 117 7.19 -1.45 20.60
C VAL A 117 5.80 -1.56 21.22
N TYR A 118 4.82 -0.87 20.65
CA TYR A 118 3.45 -0.92 21.13
C TYR A 118 2.47 -0.62 20.00
N ILE A 119 1.34 -1.33 19.99
CA ILE A 119 0.22 -1.03 19.12
C ILE A 119 -1.08 -1.04 19.93
N TYR A 120 -1.83 0.04 19.82
CA TYR A 120 -3.21 0.17 20.23
C TYR A 120 -4.09 -0.14 19.02
N LEU A 121 -4.93 -1.16 19.16
CA LEU A 121 -6.01 -1.49 18.24
C LEU A 121 -7.32 -1.47 19.02
N PRO A 122 -8.34 -0.73 18.56
CA PRO A 122 -9.60 -0.64 19.26
C PRO A 122 -10.34 -1.99 19.21
N HIS A 123 -11.03 -2.34 20.28
CA HIS A 123 -11.76 -3.61 20.40
C HIS A 123 -13.20 -3.53 19.88
N ASP A 124 -13.74 -2.33 19.71
CA ASP A 124 -15.07 -2.09 19.16
C ASP A 124 -15.05 -0.97 18.12
N ASP A 125 -16.06 -0.93 17.26
CA ASP A 125 -16.21 0.08 16.20
C ASP A 125 -16.51 1.49 16.74
N ALA A 126 -16.59 1.67 18.07
CA ALA A 126 -16.85 2.97 18.68
C ALA A 126 -15.66 3.92 18.57
N GLN A 127 -14.44 3.38 18.43
CA GLN A 127 -13.25 4.14 18.07
C GLN A 127 -12.56 3.45 16.89
N SER A 128 -12.41 4.12 15.75
CA SER A 128 -11.61 3.61 14.62
C SER A 128 -10.28 4.36 14.55
N LEU A 129 -9.50 4.25 15.63
CA LEU A 129 -8.21 4.91 15.82
C LEU A 129 -7.15 3.84 16.12
N ILE A 130 -6.01 3.89 15.45
CA ILE A 130 -4.84 3.06 15.75
C ILE A 130 -3.72 3.97 16.24
N VAL A 131 -3.05 3.56 17.30
CA VAL A 131 -1.82 4.22 17.79
C VAL A 131 -0.70 3.21 17.79
N SER A 132 0.41 3.51 17.13
CA SER A 132 1.57 2.62 17.10
C SER A 132 2.84 3.38 17.44
N LEU A 133 3.64 2.82 18.35
CA LEU A 133 5.00 3.26 18.61
C LEU A 133 5.98 2.22 18.08
N SER A 134 6.93 2.68 17.27
CA SER A 134 7.89 1.81 16.60
C SER A 134 9.29 2.41 16.64
N ASN A 135 10.29 1.55 16.77
CA ASN A 135 11.68 1.90 16.53
C ASN A 135 11.92 1.99 15.03
N VAL A 136 12.63 3.02 14.58
CA VAL A 136 13.02 3.20 13.18
C VAL A 136 14.51 3.57 13.09
N ASP A 137 15.06 3.54 11.88
CA ASP A 137 16.49 3.78 11.65
C ASP A 137 16.94 5.18 12.12
N ASN A 138 18.25 5.34 12.34
CA ASN A 138 18.91 6.60 12.71
C ASN A 138 18.53 7.14 14.10
N ASN A 139 18.41 6.26 15.09
CA ASN A 139 18.09 6.63 16.49
C ASN A 139 16.80 7.45 16.57
N MET A 140 15.76 7.00 15.87
CA MET A 140 14.46 7.64 15.90
C MET A 140 13.39 6.65 16.35
N MET A 141 12.37 7.17 17.00
CA MET A 141 11.12 6.47 17.23
C MET A 141 10.01 7.20 16.49
N GLN A 142 9.05 6.45 15.95
CA GLN A 142 7.86 7.02 15.34
C GLN A 142 6.62 6.65 16.15
N LEU A 143 5.75 7.63 16.38
CA LEU A 143 4.39 7.44 16.87
C LEU A 143 3.41 7.74 15.75
N ILE A 144 2.61 6.76 15.36
CA ILE A 144 1.61 6.90 14.31
C ILE A 144 0.23 6.96 14.95
N PHE A 145 -0.55 7.96 14.57
CA PHE A 145 -1.99 8.01 14.75
C PHE A 145 -2.66 7.78 13.39
N LEU A 146 -3.47 6.74 13.28
CA LEU A 146 -4.28 6.45 12.10
C LEU A 146 -5.74 6.49 12.50
N ASP A 147 -6.51 7.32 11.80
CA ASP A 147 -7.92 7.52 12.09
C ASP A 147 -8.79 7.29 10.86
N THR A 148 -9.89 6.55 11.05
CA THR A 148 -10.98 6.37 10.07
C THR A 148 -12.34 6.81 10.63
N TYR A 149 -12.34 7.53 11.76
CA TYR A 149 -13.53 7.96 12.49
C TYR A 149 -13.78 9.48 12.42
N GLY A 150 -12.78 10.28 12.05
CA GLY A 150 -12.85 11.74 11.92
C GLY A 150 -12.38 12.49 13.16
N HIS A 151 -11.40 11.96 13.90
CA HIS A 151 -10.81 12.64 15.05
C HIS A 151 -9.92 13.81 14.60
N ASP A 152 -9.87 14.85 15.44
CA ASP A 152 -8.86 15.90 15.32
C ASP A 152 -7.51 15.37 15.82
N LEU A 153 -6.73 14.82 14.89
CA LEU A 153 -5.41 14.24 15.18
C LEU A 153 -4.42 15.30 15.68
N PRO A 154 -3.53 14.96 16.63
CA PRO A 154 -2.62 15.90 17.26
C PRO A 154 -1.62 16.47 16.25
N ARG A 155 -1.32 17.77 16.34
CA ARG A 155 -0.37 18.48 15.47
C ARG A 155 0.79 19.11 16.21
N THR A 156 0.77 19.06 17.53
CA THR A 156 1.82 19.60 18.40
C THR A 156 2.18 18.60 19.50
N GLY A 157 3.39 18.69 20.06
CA GLY A 157 3.83 17.81 21.14
C GLY A 157 2.93 17.88 22.38
N ALA A 158 2.38 19.06 22.69
CA ALA A 158 1.45 19.26 23.80
C ALA A 158 0.11 18.52 23.60
N GLU A 159 -0.36 18.43 22.35
CA GLU A 159 -1.59 17.71 22.01
C GLU A 159 -1.41 16.19 22.07
N VAL A 160 -0.22 15.67 21.76
CA VAL A 160 0.06 14.22 21.71
C VAL A 160 -0.29 13.53 23.04
N LEU A 161 0.19 14.04 24.17
CA LEU A 161 -0.06 13.43 25.48
C LEU A 161 -1.54 13.49 25.86
N SER A 162 -2.18 14.64 25.62
CA SER A 162 -3.61 14.84 25.86
C SER A 162 -4.46 13.88 24.99
N PHE A 163 -4.06 13.69 23.74
CA PHE A 163 -4.73 12.80 22.81
C PHE A 163 -4.63 11.34 23.26
N VAL A 164 -3.42 10.85 23.55
CA VAL A 164 -3.18 9.46 23.97
C VAL A 164 -3.90 9.14 25.29
N THR A 165 -3.83 10.04 26.28
CA THR A 165 -4.52 9.85 27.58
C THR A 165 -6.05 9.97 27.46
N GLY A 166 -6.54 10.62 26.41
CA GLY A 166 -7.96 10.75 26.08
C GLY A 166 -8.58 9.52 25.41
N ILE A 167 -7.78 8.57 24.92
CA ILE A 167 -8.26 7.37 24.22
C ILE A 167 -9.13 6.51 25.16
N ARG A 168 -10.22 5.95 24.63
CA ARG A 168 -11.17 5.09 25.38
C ARG A 168 -11.41 3.79 24.59
N GLY A 169 -12.42 2.99 24.95
CA GLY A 169 -12.85 1.83 24.15
C GLY A 169 -12.04 0.54 24.32
N CYS A 170 -11.08 0.47 25.25
CA CYS A 170 -10.34 -0.76 25.52
C CYS A 170 -10.81 -1.50 26.77
N LYS A 171 -10.77 -2.84 26.71
CA LYS A 171 -10.94 -3.72 27.88
C LYS A 171 -9.84 -3.53 28.92
N LYS A 172 -8.63 -3.13 28.49
CA LYS A 172 -7.49 -2.82 29.35
C LYS A 172 -7.02 -1.39 29.08
N PRO A 173 -6.67 -0.60 30.10
CA PRO A 173 -6.11 0.73 29.88
C PRO A 173 -4.78 0.65 29.12
N ILE A 174 -4.43 1.74 28.43
CA ILE A 174 -3.09 1.92 27.86
C ILE A 174 -2.07 1.80 29.01
N PRO A 175 -0.98 1.00 28.84
CA PRO A 175 0.00 0.81 29.91
C PRO A 175 0.62 2.13 30.38
N SER A 176 0.84 2.28 31.69
CA SER A 176 1.44 3.50 32.24
C SER A 176 2.83 3.80 31.69
N TRP A 177 3.66 2.76 31.50
CA TRP A 177 4.99 2.91 30.89
C TRP A 177 4.93 3.51 29.49
N PHE A 178 3.86 3.23 28.72
CA PHE A 178 3.71 3.78 27.38
C PHE A 178 3.43 5.28 27.45
N ILE A 179 2.56 5.70 28.37
CA ILE A 179 2.29 7.13 28.61
C ILE A 179 3.57 7.87 29.01
N GLU A 180 4.37 7.29 29.92
CA GLU A 180 5.64 7.87 30.37
C GLU A 180 6.68 7.95 29.23
N VAL A 181 6.75 6.94 28.36
CA VAL A 181 7.58 7.01 27.13
C VAL A 181 7.13 8.17 26.24
N ILE A 182 5.83 8.32 25.99
CA ILE A 182 5.32 9.41 25.15
C ILE A 182 5.63 10.78 25.78
N GLU A 183 5.50 10.92 27.09
CA GLU A 183 5.84 12.15 27.82
C GLU A 183 7.32 12.52 27.64
N LEU A 184 8.24 11.59 27.91
CA LEU A 184 9.69 11.79 27.73
C LEU A 184 10.06 12.11 26.28
N LEU A 185 9.43 11.44 25.31
CA LEU A 185 9.65 11.71 23.90
C LEU A 185 9.14 13.09 23.48
N CYS A 186 7.99 13.53 24.00
CA CYS A 186 7.47 14.87 23.71
C CYS A 186 8.33 15.97 24.34
N GLU A 187 8.89 15.73 25.52
CA GLU A 187 9.73 16.70 26.24
C GLU A 187 11.16 16.79 25.66
N HIS A 188 11.75 15.66 25.29
CA HIS A 188 13.18 15.59 24.97
C HIS A 188 13.49 15.09 23.55
N GLY A 189 12.49 14.58 22.82
CA GLY A 189 12.68 13.89 21.54
C GLY A 189 12.55 14.76 20.31
N ASN A 190 12.44 16.10 20.43
CA ASN A 190 12.31 17.04 19.30
C ASN A 190 11.26 16.59 18.25
N PRO A 191 9.96 16.52 18.62
CA PRO A 191 8.93 15.96 17.78
C PRO A 191 8.78 16.71 16.45
N SER A 192 8.67 15.96 15.35
CA SER A 192 8.29 16.49 14.04
C SER A 192 7.08 15.74 13.51
N PHE A 193 6.14 16.47 12.91
CA PHE A 193 4.83 15.97 12.53
C PHE A 193 4.70 15.90 11.01
N ASP A 194 4.24 14.76 10.51
CA ASP A 194 3.84 14.57 9.12
C ASP A 194 2.38 14.10 9.08
N ALA A 195 1.50 14.97 8.57
CA ALA A 195 0.07 14.73 8.52
C ALA A 195 -0.36 14.48 7.07
N VAL A 196 -0.99 13.34 6.83
CA VAL A 196 -1.40 12.92 5.49
C VAL A 196 -2.85 12.49 5.51
N LYS A 197 -3.65 13.07 4.60
CA LYS A 197 -4.97 12.55 4.27
C LYS A 197 -4.84 11.65 3.05
N ILE A 198 -5.25 10.39 3.19
CA ILE A 198 -5.14 9.44 2.08
C ILE A 198 -6.27 9.72 1.08
N PRO A 199 -5.95 9.90 -0.22
CA PRO A 199 -6.97 10.06 -1.25
C PRO A 199 -7.74 8.74 -1.46
N PRO A 200 -8.86 8.75 -2.22
CA PRO A 200 -9.59 7.54 -2.55
C PRO A 200 -8.69 6.40 -3.02
N GLN A 201 -8.97 5.20 -2.53
CA GLN A 201 -8.37 3.97 -3.03
C GLN A 201 -8.88 3.75 -4.44
N SER A 202 -8.01 3.26 -5.33
CA SER A 202 -8.34 3.13 -6.75
C SER A 202 -7.69 1.91 -7.38
N PHE A 203 -8.37 1.30 -8.35
CA PHE A 203 -7.87 0.17 -9.10
C PHE A 203 -8.16 0.36 -10.58
N VAL A 204 -7.09 0.49 -11.38
CA VAL A 204 -7.20 0.53 -12.84
C VAL A 204 -7.17 -0.90 -13.38
N ARG A 205 -8.31 -1.38 -13.86
CA ARG A 205 -8.51 -2.78 -14.24
C ARG A 205 -7.98 -3.07 -15.65
N TYR A 206 -6.72 -2.76 -15.93
CA TYR A 206 -6.09 -3.05 -17.23
C TYR A 206 -6.27 -4.51 -17.69
N HIS A 207 -6.37 -5.45 -16.74
CA HIS A 207 -6.59 -6.86 -16.99
C HIS A 207 -7.99 -7.22 -17.55
N SER A 208 -8.94 -6.28 -17.55
CA SER A 208 -10.28 -6.46 -18.13
C SER A 208 -10.37 -6.06 -19.59
N LEU A 209 -9.35 -5.38 -20.13
CA LEU A 209 -9.30 -4.98 -21.54
C LEU A 209 -8.95 -6.17 -22.43
N ALA A 210 -9.45 -6.15 -23.67
CA ALA A 210 -9.14 -7.19 -24.65
C ALA A 210 -7.71 -7.00 -25.19
N THR A 211 -7.13 -8.09 -25.71
CA THR A 211 -5.86 -7.99 -26.43
C THR A 211 -6.02 -7.08 -27.64
N GLY A 212 -5.20 -6.02 -27.71
CA GLY A 212 -5.27 -5.00 -28.77
C GLY A 212 -5.90 -3.67 -28.34
N ASP A 213 -6.61 -3.62 -27.21
CA ASP A 213 -7.15 -2.35 -26.67
C ASP A 213 -6.07 -1.50 -25.99
N LEU A 214 -4.95 -2.15 -25.63
CA LEU A 214 -3.76 -1.55 -25.03
C LEU A 214 -2.57 -1.67 -25.98
N PRO A 215 -1.65 -0.68 -25.98
CA PRO A 215 -0.39 -0.82 -26.67
C PRO A 215 0.41 -1.99 -26.09
N SER A 216 1.04 -2.77 -26.96
CA SER A 216 1.79 -3.98 -26.58
C SER A 216 2.93 -3.69 -25.61
N ASN A 217 3.53 -2.51 -25.70
CA ASN A 217 4.68 -2.05 -24.93
C ASN A 217 4.30 -1.12 -23.76
N PHE A 218 3.08 -1.21 -23.22
CA PHE A 218 2.67 -0.45 -22.04
C PHE A 218 2.35 -1.35 -20.86
N ILE A 219 2.84 -0.95 -19.68
CA ILE A 219 2.49 -1.56 -18.39
C ILE A 219 2.23 -0.47 -17.35
N ALA A 220 1.58 -0.84 -16.24
CA ALA A 220 1.44 -0.01 -15.05
C ALA A 220 1.82 -0.82 -13.82
N MET A 221 2.47 -0.19 -12.85
CA MET A 221 3.03 -0.85 -11.67
C MET A 221 2.80 -0.03 -10.40
N GLY A 222 2.79 -0.71 -9.24
CA GLY A 222 2.61 -0.04 -7.95
C GLY A 222 1.23 0.62 -7.85
N ASP A 223 1.17 1.83 -7.31
CA ASP A 223 -0.10 2.56 -7.11
C ASP A 223 -0.71 3.07 -8.43
N ALA A 224 0.08 3.14 -9.51
CA ALA A 224 -0.43 3.46 -10.85
C ALA A 224 -1.37 2.36 -11.39
N PHE A 225 -1.20 1.13 -10.90
CA PHE A 225 -2.07 0.01 -11.22
C PHE A 225 -3.16 -0.18 -10.17
N LEU A 226 -2.77 -0.26 -8.89
CA LEU A 226 -3.67 -0.55 -7.78
C LEU A 226 -3.23 0.24 -6.54
N GLN A 227 -3.98 1.26 -6.15
CA GLN A 227 -3.75 2.05 -4.96
C GLN A 227 -4.59 1.53 -3.79
N LEU A 228 -3.92 0.98 -2.78
CA LEU A 228 -4.54 0.36 -1.62
C LEU A 228 -4.56 1.29 -0.41
N ASN A 229 -5.34 0.91 0.59
CA ASN A 229 -5.24 1.48 1.93
C ASN A 229 -3.87 1.11 2.56
N PRO A 230 -3.03 2.08 2.94
CA PRO A 230 -1.69 1.82 3.47
C PRO A 230 -1.69 1.16 4.86
N ILE A 231 -2.81 1.14 5.60
CA ILE A 231 -2.94 0.45 6.89
C ILE A 231 -2.50 -1.02 6.82
N HIS A 232 -2.68 -1.66 5.65
CA HIS A 232 -2.39 -3.07 5.48
C HIS A 232 -0.92 -3.35 5.15
N GLY A 233 -0.09 -2.32 4.92
CA GLY A 233 1.35 -2.49 4.67
C GLY A 233 1.70 -3.20 3.35
N GLN A 234 0.78 -3.24 2.37
CA GLN A 234 0.92 -4.06 1.16
C GLN A 234 1.58 -3.35 -0.03
N GLY A 235 1.83 -2.04 0.05
CA GLY A 235 2.27 -1.22 -1.09
C GLY A 235 3.59 -1.68 -1.70
N PHE A 236 4.62 -1.88 -0.85
CA PHE A 236 5.95 -2.30 -1.30
C PHE A 236 5.95 -3.71 -1.88
N SER A 237 5.39 -4.69 -1.15
CA SER A 237 5.32 -6.08 -1.62
C SER A 237 4.64 -6.17 -2.98
N LYS A 238 3.50 -5.49 -3.15
CA LYS A 238 2.77 -5.38 -4.43
C LYS A 238 3.66 -4.83 -5.57
N ALA A 239 4.39 -3.73 -5.33
CA ALA A 239 5.27 -3.16 -6.33
C ALA A 239 6.40 -4.13 -6.73
N VAL A 240 6.98 -4.84 -5.76
CA VAL A 240 7.99 -5.88 -6.02
C VAL A 240 7.42 -7.03 -6.85
N MET A 241 6.22 -7.54 -6.52
CA MET A 241 5.57 -8.57 -7.34
C MET A 241 5.29 -8.10 -8.77
N ASN A 242 4.87 -6.86 -8.97
CA ASN A 242 4.73 -6.29 -10.32
C ASN A 242 6.07 -6.31 -11.07
N GLY A 243 7.17 -5.98 -10.40
CA GLY A 243 8.53 -5.97 -10.98
C GLY A 243 9.05 -7.37 -11.29
N MET A 244 8.81 -8.33 -10.40
CA MET A 244 9.14 -9.74 -10.64
C MET A 244 8.37 -10.29 -11.85
N ALA A 245 7.07 -10.00 -11.95
CA ALA A 245 6.26 -10.41 -13.10
C ALA A 245 6.84 -9.81 -14.39
N LEU A 246 7.15 -8.51 -14.40
CA LEU A 246 7.77 -7.85 -15.55
C LEU A 246 9.08 -8.53 -15.96
N ASN A 247 9.96 -8.76 -14.98
CA ASN A 247 11.25 -9.44 -15.19
C ASN A 247 11.07 -10.82 -15.84
N SER A 248 10.14 -11.63 -15.33
CA SER A 248 9.84 -12.95 -15.92
C SER A 248 9.34 -12.85 -17.36
N PHE A 249 8.47 -11.89 -17.67
CA PHE A 249 7.96 -11.70 -19.04
C PHE A 249 9.07 -11.23 -19.99
N LEU A 250 9.90 -10.27 -19.58
CA LEU A 250 11.03 -9.79 -20.38
C LEU A 250 12.04 -10.91 -20.66
N HIS A 251 12.41 -11.69 -19.64
CA HIS A 251 13.29 -12.85 -19.83
C HIS A 251 12.70 -13.86 -20.81
N ALA A 252 11.42 -14.22 -20.67
CA ALA A 252 10.75 -15.16 -21.57
C ALA A 252 10.72 -14.68 -23.04
N VAL A 253 10.72 -13.36 -23.29
CA VAL A 253 10.87 -12.80 -24.64
C VAL A 253 12.31 -12.94 -25.13
N THR A 254 13.29 -12.51 -24.31
CA THR A 254 14.72 -12.53 -24.69
C THR A 254 15.30 -13.94 -24.89
N SER A 255 14.83 -14.94 -24.14
CA SER A 255 15.32 -16.32 -24.23
C SER A 255 14.79 -17.07 -25.45
N ASN A 256 13.69 -16.60 -26.06
CA ASN A 256 12.96 -17.38 -27.04
C ASN A 256 13.32 -17.14 -28.51
N SER A 257 14.17 -16.16 -28.86
CA SER A 257 14.81 -15.97 -30.18
C SER A 257 15.46 -14.57 -30.22
N GLY A 258 16.26 -14.26 -31.24
CA GLY A 258 16.79 -12.91 -31.55
C GLY A 258 15.73 -11.86 -31.91
N VAL A 259 14.62 -11.84 -31.16
CA VAL A 259 13.50 -10.93 -31.25
C VAL A 259 13.92 -9.60 -30.63
N THR A 260 13.84 -8.54 -31.42
CA THR A 260 14.20 -7.17 -31.02
C THR A 260 13.01 -6.37 -30.49
N SER A 261 11.79 -6.92 -30.50
CA SER A 261 10.55 -6.22 -30.14
C SER A 261 9.63 -7.03 -29.23
N LEU A 262 8.80 -6.36 -28.44
CA LEU A 262 7.84 -7.03 -27.56
C LEU A 262 6.71 -7.68 -28.38
N PRO A 263 6.25 -8.90 -28.01
CA PRO A 263 5.08 -9.52 -28.64
C PRO A 263 3.84 -8.61 -28.56
N ARG A 264 2.97 -8.69 -29.57
CA ARG A 264 1.73 -7.88 -29.64
C ARG A 264 0.81 -8.07 -28.42
N ASP A 265 0.89 -9.20 -27.73
CA ASP A 265 0.09 -9.53 -26.57
C ASP A 265 0.81 -9.34 -25.22
N PHE A 266 2.00 -8.74 -25.21
CA PHE A 266 2.85 -8.61 -24.01
C PHE A 266 2.13 -7.91 -22.85
N ALA A 267 1.61 -6.70 -23.06
CA ALA A 267 0.84 -5.96 -22.05
C ALA A 267 -0.36 -6.75 -21.53
N ALA A 268 -1.14 -7.35 -22.44
CA ALA A 268 -2.31 -8.15 -22.07
C ALA A 268 -1.93 -9.35 -21.19
N ARG A 269 -0.83 -10.04 -21.51
CA ARG A 269 -0.31 -11.16 -20.73
C ARG A 269 0.18 -10.72 -19.36
N TYR A 270 0.89 -9.59 -19.27
CA TYR A 270 1.35 -9.01 -18.02
C TYR A 270 0.19 -8.71 -17.06
N PHE A 271 -0.84 -7.99 -17.53
CA PHE A 271 -1.98 -7.64 -16.69
C PHE A 271 -2.85 -8.86 -16.36
N LYS A 272 -3.04 -9.80 -17.31
CA LYS A 272 -3.79 -11.04 -17.05
C LYS A 272 -3.11 -11.93 -16.02
N ASN A 273 -1.77 -12.00 -16.02
CA ASN A 273 -1.01 -12.73 -15.00
C ASN A 273 -1.17 -12.11 -13.60
N SER A 274 -1.20 -10.77 -13.51
CA SER A 274 -1.36 -10.06 -12.24
C SER A 274 -2.80 -10.08 -11.70
N ARG A 275 -3.79 -10.47 -12.52
CA ARG A 275 -5.24 -10.37 -12.21
C ARG A 275 -5.61 -10.98 -10.87
N HIS A 276 -5.15 -12.20 -10.58
CA HIS A 276 -5.60 -12.91 -9.37
C HIS A 276 -5.13 -12.18 -8.11
N THR A 277 -3.84 -11.87 -8.03
CA THR A 277 -3.23 -11.18 -6.88
C THR A 277 -3.80 -9.78 -6.70
N MET A 278 -3.94 -8.99 -7.77
CA MET A 278 -4.45 -7.61 -7.66
C MET A 278 -5.92 -7.57 -7.23
N ASN A 279 -6.77 -8.48 -7.77
CA ASN A 279 -8.16 -8.58 -7.31
C ASN A 279 -8.25 -9.02 -5.86
N ALA A 280 -7.45 -9.99 -5.42
CA ALA A 280 -7.44 -10.44 -4.03
C ALA A 280 -7.04 -9.30 -3.07
N LEU A 281 -6.00 -8.53 -3.40
CA LEU A 281 -5.60 -7.35 -2.61
C LEU A 281 -6.70 -6.27 -2.59
N TRP A 282 -7.31 -5.98 -3.74
CA TRP A 282 -8.39 -5.01 -3.83
C TRP A 282 -9.59 -5.42 -2.98
N ASP A 283 -10.06 -6.66 -3.13
CA ASP A 283 -11.21 -7.16 -2.40
C ASP A 283 -10.93 -7.27 -0.90
N GLY A 284 -9.78 -7.82 -0.50
CA GLY A 284 -9.41 -7.95 0.91
C GLY A 284 -9.41 -6.61 1.65
N THR A 285 -8.81 -5.58 1.05
CA THR A 285 -8.77 -4.22 1.65
C THR A 285 -10.12 -3.51 1.60
N ARG A 286 -10.79 -3.51 0.44
CA ARG A 286 -12.08 -2.85 0.25
C ARG A 286 -13.16 -3.41 1.17
N LEU A 287 -13.28 -4.73 1.27
CA LEU A 287 -14.31 -5.38 2.08
C LEU A 287 -14.08 -5.15 3.58
N HIS A 288 -12.82 -5.03 4.01
CA HIS A 288 -12.46 -4.60 5.36
C HIS A 288 -12.88 -3.14 5.59
N ASP A 289 -12.45 -2.23 4.71
CA ASP A 289 -12.68 -0.79 4.86
C ASP A 289 -14.16 -0.41 4.88
N TYR A 290 -15.03 -1.16 4.19
CA TYR A 290 -16.49 -0.97 4.23
C TYR A 290 -17.09 -1.13 5.62
N GLY A 291 -16.39 -1.80 6.54
CA GLY A 291 -16.77 -1.88 7.95
C GLY A 291 -16.56 -0.57 8.72
N THR A 292 -15.64 0.28 8.29
CA THR A 292 -15.29 1.52 9.02
C THR A 292 -16.40 2.56 8.91
N ARG A 293 -16.54 3.43 9.93
CA ARG A 293 -17.66 4.37 10.02
C ARG A 293 -17.73 5.34 8.84
N LEU A 294 -16.62 6.00 8.53
CA LEU A 294 -16.57 7.06 7.52
C LEU A 294 -16.34 6.56 6.09
N CYS A 295 -16.13 5.26 5.86
CA CYS A 295 -15.94 4.76 4.50
C CYS A 295 -17.14 5.11 3.60
N VAL A 296 -16.82 5.64 2.42
CA VAL A 296 -17.73 5.81 1.29
C VAL A 296 -17.45 4.64 0.33
N PRO A 297 -18.40 3.69 0.19
CA PRO A 297 -18.28 2.59 -0.76
C PRO A 297 -18.15 3.05 -2.22
N MET A 298 -17.76 2.13 -3.10
CA MET A 298 -17.84 2.34 -4.54
C MET A 298 -19.28 2.63 -4.99
N ASP A 299 -19.42 3.32 -6.12
CA ASP A 299 -20.72 3.54 -6.75
C ASP A 299 -21.45 2.21 -6.98
N GLY A 300 -22.71 2.14 -6.54
CA GLY A 300 -23.54 0.94 -6.63
C GLY A 300 -23.31 -0.11 -5.53
N GLU A 301 -22.34 0.10 -4.63
CA GLU A 301 -22.06 -0.78 -3.51
C GLU A 301 -22.55 -0.17 -2.17
N SER A 302 -22.71 -1.02 -1.15
CA SER A 302 -23.06 -0.59 0.20
C SER A 302 -22.07 -1.16 1.22
N LYS A 303 -22.07 -0.58 2.42
CA LYS A 303 -21.25 -1.05 3.55
C LYS A 303 -21.63 -2.47 4.01
N ASP A 304 -22.77 -3.01 3.58
CA ASP A 304 -23.19 -4.38 3.87
C ASP A 304 -22.40 -5.42 3.07
N ILE A 305 -21.84 -5.02 1.92
CA ILE A 305 -20.95 -5.86 1.15
C ILE A 305 -19.71 -6.17 2.00
N GLY A 306 -19.33 -7.44 2.05
CA GLY A 306 -18.20 -7.91 2.87
C GLY A 306 -18.53 -8.20 4.34
N ARG A 307 -19.80 -8.14 4.78
CA ARG A 307 -20.19 -8.52 6.17
C ARG A 307 -19.65 -9.89 6.58
N PHE A 308 -19.80 -10.89 5.72
CA PHE A 308 -19.26 -12.23 5.98
C PHE A 308 -17.72 -12.24 6.03
N ALA A 309 -17.06 -11.53 5.12
CA ALA A 309 -15.60 -11.43 5.09
C ALA A 309 -15.06 -10.81 6.38
N ARG A 310 -15.67 -9.72 6.87
CA ARG A 310 -15.30 -9.08 8.14
C ARG A 310 -15.58 -9.97 9.35
N TRP A 311 -16.71 -10.68 9.35
CA TRP A 311 -16.98 -11.68 10.39
C TRP A 311 -15.92 -12.79 10.41
N PHE A 312 -15.55 -13.30 9.24
CA PHE A 312 -14.52 -14.32 9.10
C PHE A 312 -13.15 -13.80 9.52
N GLU A 313 -12.81 -12.57 9.15
CA GLU A 313 -11.58 -11.88 9.59
C GLU A 313 -11.53 -11.74 11.11
N GLY A 314 -12.63 -11.32 11.75
CA GLY A 314 -12.71 -11.24 13.22
C GLY A 314 -12.48 -12.60 13.89
N LYS A 315 -13.04 -13.68 13.32
CA LYS A 315 -12.78 -15.06 13.74
C LYS A 315 -11.32 -15.47 13.54
N LEU A 316 -10.74 -15.15 12.38
CA LEU A 316 -9.35 -15.45 12.02
C LEU A 316 -8.35 -14.78 12.98
N ILE A 317 -8.51 -13.48 13.22
CA ILE A 317 -7.70 -12.73 14.19
C ILE A 317 -7.86 -13.32 15.60
N SER A 318 -9.08 -13.66 15.99
CA SER A 318 -9.32 -14.28 17.30
C SER A 318 -8.63 -15.63 17.44
N ALA A 319 -8.67 -16.45 16.40
CA ALA A 319 -8.02 -17.76 16.38
C ALA A 319 -6.49 -17.65 16.36
N SER A 320 -5.91 -16.68 15.63
CA SER A 320 -4.46 -16.47 15.61
C SER A 320 -3.87 -16.08 16.97
N THR A 321 -4.67 -15.55 17.90
CA THR A 321 -4.19 -15.26 19.26
C THR A 321 -4.10 -16.51 20.16
N LYS A 322 -4.64 -17.64 19.71
CA LYS A 322 -4.81 -18.86 20.52
C LYS A 322 -4.18 -20.10 19.89
N ASP A 323 -3.96 -20.10 18.58
CA ASP A 323 -3.46 -21.24 17.83
C ASP A 323 -2.31 -20.84 16.90
N GLU A 324 -1.17 -21.51 17.04
CA GLU A 324 0.07 -21.22 16.31
C GLU A 324 -0.01 -21.53 14.82
N GLU A 325 -0.76 -22.57 14.41
CA GLU A 325 -0.95 -22.91 12.99
C GLU A 325 -1.74 -21.80 12.29
N VAL A 326 -2.80 -21.30 12.93
CA VAL A 326 -3.59 -20.17 12.42
C VAL A 326 -2.78 -18.88 12.42
N ALA A 327 -2.00 -18.62 13.48
CA ALA A 327 -1.13 -17.45 13.56
C ALA A 327 -0.08 -17.46 12.45
N SER A 328 0.56 -18.61 12.20
CA SER A 328 1.52 -18.80 11.13
C SER A 328 0.87 -18.60 9.76
N ALA A 329 -0.31 -19.19 9.52
CA ALA A 329 -1.05 -19.00 8.28
C ALA A 329 -1.39 -17.52 8.03
N LEU A 330 -1.90 -16.82 9.06
CA LEU A 330 -2.22 -15.39 8.97
C LEU A 330 -0.98 -14.56 8.68
N TRP A 331 0.15 -14.87 9.33
CA TRP A 331 1.42 -14.18 9.11
C TRP A 331 1.89 -14.34 7.66
N HIS A 332 1.92 -15.57 7.12
CA HIS A 332 2.36 -15.81 5.74
C HIS A 332 1.46 -15.13 4.71
N VAL A 333 0.15 -15.16 4.91
CA VAL A 333 -0.80 -14.50 4.00
C VAL A 333 -0.67 -12.97 4.08
N ARG A 334 -0.58 -12.38 5.28
CA ARG A 334 -0.41 -10.92 5.45
C ARG A 334 0.88 -10.41 4.79
N HIS A 335 1.94 -11.20 4.82
CA HIS A 335 3.22 -10.87 4.17
C HIS A 335 3.31 -11.34 2.71
N MET A 336 2.20 -11.86 2.15
CA MET A 336 2.10 -12.29 0.76
C MET A 336 3.03 -13.46 0.38
N PHE A 337 3.46 -14.25 1.36
CA PHE A 337 4.22 -15.49 1.17
C PHE A 337 3.33 -16.70 0.88
N ALA A 338 2.02 -16.60 1.15
CA ALA A 338 1.05 -17.65 0.89
C ALA A 338 -0.27 -17.08 0.35
N SER A 339 -1.03 -17.93 -0.33
CA SER A 339 -2.39 -17.62 -0.77
C SER A 339 -3.37 -17.71 0.42
N GLU A 340 -4.40 -16.86 0.41
CA GLU A 340 -5.54 -16.93 1.35
C GLU A 340 -6.24 -18.29 1.38
N ARG A 341 -6.05 -19.13 0.35
CA ARG A 341 -6.57 -20.51 0.30
C ARG A 341 -6.09 -21.38 1.47
N VAL A 342 -4.97 -21.03 2.11
CA VAL A 342 -4.49 -21.73 3.31
C VAL A 342 -5.52 -21.68 4.44
N PHE A 343 -6.33 -20.62 4.53
CA PHE A 343 -7.42 -20.53 5.51
C PHE A 343 -8.57 -21.51 5.27
N LEU A 344 -8.65 -22.10 4.07
CA LEU A 344 -9.65 -23.10 3.71
C LEU A 344 -9.18 -24.54 3.93
N ALA A 345 -7.92 -24.74 4.36
CA ALA A 345 -7.44 -26.06 4.75
C ALA A 345 -8.32 -26.60 5.91
N PRO A 346 -8.79 -27.86 5.88
CA PRO A 346 -9.79 -28.34 6.83
C PRO A 346 -9.44 -28.12 8.31
N THR A 347 -8.17 -28.32 8.68
CA THR A 347 -7.67 -28.11 10.05
C THR A 347 -7.72 -26.64 10.45
N VAL A 348 -7.18 -25.76 9.62
CA VAL A 348 -7.13 -24.31 9.83
C VAL A 348 -8.54 -23.73 9.87
N LEU A 349 -9.38 -24.10 8.92
CA LEU A 349 -10.76 -23.62 8.82
C LEU A 349 -11.58 -24.03 10.05
N TRP A 350 -11.45 -25.29 10.49
CA TRP A 350 -12.11 -25.77 11.70
C TRP A 350 -11.73 -24.96 12.93
N LYS A 351 -10.43 -24.67 13.12
CA LYS A 351 -9.92 -23.85 14.23
C LYS A 351 -10.46 -22.42 14.19
N ILE A 352 -10.52 -21.81 13.00
CA ILE A 352 -11.10 -20.47 12.81
C ILE A 352 -12.58 -20.46 13.19
N LEU A 353 -13.38 -21.38 12.64
CA LEU A 353 -14.83 -21.38 12.82
C LEU A 353 -15.25 -21.65 14.27
N THR A 354 -14.56 -22.57 14.96
CA THR A 354 -14.87 -22.97 16.34
C THR A 354 -14.35 -21.99 17.40
N THR A 355 -13.42 -21.10 17.05
CA THR A 355 -12.91 -20.09 18.00
C THR A 355 -13.99 -19.08 18.38
N ARG A 356 -14.16 -18.82 19.69
CA ARG A 356 -14.96 -17.68 20.17
C ARG A 356 -14.27 -16.36 19.80
N SER A 357 -15.02 -15.48 19.12
CA SER A 357 -14.56 -14.16 18.70
C SER A 357 -14.16 -13.29 19.89
N LEU A 358 -13.09 -12.51 19.72
CA LEU A 358 -12.68 -11.43 20.62
C LEU A 358 -13.49 -10.14 20.38
N PHE A 359 -14.02 -10.01 19.16
CA PHE A 359 -14.88 -8.93 18.67
C PHE A 359 -16.35 -9.30 18.78
#